data_AF-R6EX25-F1
#
_entry.id   AF-R6EX25-F1
#
_cell.length_a   1.000
_cell.length_b   1.000
_cell.length_c   1.000
_cell.angle_alpha   90.00
_cell.angle_beta   90.00
_cell.angle_gamma   90.00
#
_symmetry.space_group_name_H-M   'P 1'
#
loop_
_entity.id
_entity.type
_entity.pdbx_description
1 polymer ?
#
loop_
_entity_poly.entity_id
_entity_poly.type
_entity_poly.pdbx_seq_one_letter_code
_entity_poly.pdbx_strand_id
1 'polypeptide(L)'
;MTLASQEAKLEGSRFWLRLMGYTSVAWLARFAIVAAILFAFQCQGDMLIAWCRQWVMWMISILSPTPGGSGVAELMFRLYYADYLPDASVSILAAMLWRAIFYYPFLVMGTIVLPKWIGRKL
;
A
#
# COMPACT_ATOMS: atom_id res chain seq x y z
N MET A 1 16.80 -21.80 -5.00
CA MET A 1 15.94 -21.63 -3.81
C MET A 1 16.43 -22.40 -2.58
N THR A 2 17.21 -23.48 -2.74
CA THR A 2 17.78 -24.26 -1.61
C THR A 2 18.86 -23.52 -0.81
N LEU A 3 19.73 -22.74 -1.48
CA LEU A 3 20.79 -21.95 -0.83
C LEU A 3 20.24 -20.87 0.13
N ALA A 4 19.31 -20.04 -0.35
CA ALA A 4 18.65 -19.03 0.50
C ALA A 4 17.88 -19.64 1.68
N SER A 5 17.34 -20.85 1.53
CA SER A 5 16.67 -21.57 2.61
C SER A 5 17.65 -22.10 3.66
N GLN A 6 18.85 -22.49 3.25
CA GLN A 6 19.91 -22.92 4.16
C GLN A 6 20.49 -21.73 4.94
N GLU A 7 20.72 -20.60 4.28
CA GLU A 7 21.18 -19.36 4.92
C GLU A 7 20.15 -18.82 5.92
N ALA A 8 18.86 -18.78 5.57
CA ALA A 8 17.81 -18.32 6.48
C ALA A 8 17.65 -19.21 7.74
N LYS A 9 18.01 -20.51 7.66
CA LYS A 9 17.97 -21.43 8.81
C LYS A 9 19.14 -21.22 9.78
N LEU A 10 20.22 -20.57 9.34
CA LEU A 10 21.38 -20.26 10.18
C LEU A 10 21.17 -18.98 11.00
N GLU A 11 20.15 -18.20 10.68
CA GLU A 11 19.84 -16.94 11.35
C GLU A 11 19.08 -17.14 12.67
N GLY A 12 19.56 -16.49 13.73
CA GLY A 12 18.98 -16.62 15.08
C GLY A 12 17.65 -15.88 15.27
N SER A 13 16.94 -16.15 16.36
CA SER A 13 15.61 -15.55 16.66
C SER A 13 15.60 -14.01 16.66
N ARG A 14 16.74 -13.35 16.94
CA ARG A 14 16.88 -11.89 16.86
C ARG A 14 16.72 -11.36 15.42
N PHE A 15 17.21 -12.10 14.43
CA PHE A 15 17.03 -11.76 13.03
C PHE A 15 15.54 -11.81 12.65
N TRP A 16 14.85 -12.88 13.04
CA TRP A 16 13.42 -13.06 12.79
C TRP A 16 12.54 -12.00 13.45
N LEU A 17 12.83 -11.64 14.71
CA LEU A 17 12.10 -10.57 15.40
C LEU A 17 12.32 -9.20 14.75
N ARG A 18 13.55 -8.90 14.33
CA ARG A 18 13.85 -7.67 13.58
C ARG A 18 13.12 -7.65 12.24
N LEU A 19 13.17 -8.75 11.50
CA LEU A 19 12.50 -8.88 10.22
C LEU A 19 10.99 -8.67 10.36
N MET A 20 10.36 -9.30 11.37
CA MET A 20 8.94 -9.12 11.67
C MET A 20 8.61 -7.68 12.08
N GLY A 21 9.48 -7.03 12.85
CA GLY A 21 9.34 -5.61 13.18
C GLY A 21 9.39 -4.72 11.94
N TYR A 22 10.38 -4.92 11.07
CA TYR A 22 10.52 -4.13 9.84
C TYR A 22 9.34 -4.33 8.89
N THR A 23 8.88 -5.56 8.69
CA THR A 23 7.70 -5.82 7.86
C THR A 23 6.46 -5.19 8.47
N SER A 24 6.23 -5.39 9.77
CA SER A 24 5.06 -4.81 10.46
C SER A 24 5.04 -3.29 10.31
N VAL A 25 6.15 -2.60 10.60
CA VAL A 25 6.24 -1.14 10.46
C VAL A 25 6.02 -0.70 9.02
N ALA A 26 6.58 -1.42 8.04
CA ALA A 26 6.36 -1.11 6.63
C ALA A 26 4.88 -1.23 6.23
N TRP A 27 4.17 -2.25 6.72
CA TRP A 27 2.73 -2.42 6.50
C TRP A 27 1.90 -1.33 7.20
N LEU A 28 2.20 -1.03 8.47
CA LEU A 28 1.51 0.04 9.22
C LEU A 28 1.67 1.40 8.52
N ALA A 29 2.90 1.74 8.09
CA ALA A 29 3.19 2.96 7.35
C ALA A 29 2.48 3.00 5.99
N ARG A 30 2.46 1.87 5.27
CA ARG A 30 1.76 1.73 4.00
C ARG A 30 0.26 2.03 4.12
N PHE A 31 -0.39 1.59 5.20
CA PHE A 31 -1.80 1.89 5.45
C PHE A 31 -2.05 3.30 6.01
N ALA A 32 -1.07 3.88 6.71
CA ALA A 32 -1.13 5.25 7.23
C ALA A 32 -1.18 6.33 6.13
N ILE A 33 -0.79 6.01 4.89
CA ILE A 33 -0.81 6.94 3.75
C ILE A 33 -2.20 7.56 3.56
N VAL A 34 -3.29 6.79 3.68
CA VAL A 34 -4.64 7.34 3.48
C VAL A 34 -5.04 8.27 4.62
N ALA A 35 -4.73 7.90 5.87
CA ALA A 35 -4.95 8.78 7.01
C ALA A 35 -4.20 10.12 6.85
N ALA A 36 -2.97 10.09 6.34
CA ALA A 36 -2.20 11.30 6.06
C ALA A 36 -2.83 12.16 4.94
N ILE A 37 -3.37 11.54 3.89
CA ILE A 37 -4.08 12.25 2.81
C ILE A 37 -5.33 12.92 3.35
N LEU A 38 -6.17 12.20 4.10
CA LEU A 38 -7.40 12.75 4.69
C LEU A 38 -7.10 13.90 5.67
N PHE A 39 -6.03 13.75 6.46
CA PHE A 39 -5.54 14.82 7.34
C PHE A 39 -5.08 16.05 6.55
N ALA A 40 -4.38 15.87 5.42
CA ALA A 40 -3.93 16.96 4.56
C ALA A 40 -5.10 17.74 3.94
N PHE A 41 -6.21 17.08 3.63
CA PHE A 41 -7.45 17.71 3.15
C PHE A 41 -8.33 18.27 4.27
N GLN A 42 -7.88 18.26 5.52
CA GLN A 42 -8.65 18.71 6.69
C GLN A 42 -10.02 18.01 6.80
N CYS A 43 -10.10 16.76 6.36
CA CYS A 43 -11.34 15.97 6.43
C CYS A 43 -11.66 15.69 7.91
N GLN A 44 -12.91 15.93 8.30
CA GLN A 44 -13.38 15.63 9.65
C GLN A 44 -13.72 14.14 9.76
N GLY A 45 -13.33 13.51 10.88
CA GLY A 45 -13.67 12.14 11.19
C GLY A 45 -12.57 11.42 11.96
N ASP A 46 -12.81 10.16 12.30
CA ASP A 46 -11.86 9.38 13.08
C ASP A 46 -10.77 8.78 12.16
N MET A 47 -9.56 9.34 12.26
CA MET A 47 -8.40 8.87 11.50
C MET A 47 -8.05 7.40 11.79
N LEU A 48 -8.36 6.89 12.99
CA LEU A 48 -8.15 5.48 13.33
C LEU A 48 -9.11 4.59 12.55
N ILE A 49 -10.37 5.01 12.40
CA ILE A 49 -11.35 4.31 11.58
C ILE A 49 -10.93 4.34 10.11
N ALA A 50 -10.48 5.49 9.60
CA ALA A 50 -9.94 5.58 8.24
C ALA A 50 -8.74 4.64 8.03
N TRP A 51 -7.85 4.54 9.01
CA TRP A 51 -6.73 3.62 8.97
C TRP A 51 -7.17 2.14 8.97
N CYS A 52 -8.13 1.75 9.81
CA CYS A 52 -8.71 0.41 9.83
C CYS A 52 -9.46 0.07 8.52
N ARG A 53 -10.18 1.04 7.95
CA ARG A 53 -10.86 0.95 6.65
C ARG A 53 -9.87 0.57 5.53
N GLN A 54 -8.64 1.09 5.59
CA GLN A 54 -7.60 0.77 4.64
C GLN A 54 -7.16 -0.71 4.64
N TRP A 55 -7.18 -1.37 5.80
CA TRP A 55 -6.91 -2.81 5.90
C TRP A 55 -7.99 -3.63 5.17
N VAL A 56 -9.26 -3.26 5.35
CA VAL A 56 -10.38 -3.92 4.69
C VAL A 56 -10.32 -3.72 3.18
N MET A 57 -10.03 -2.50 2.73
CA MET A 57 -9.81 -2.21 1.31
C MET A 57 -8.69 -3.05 0.70
N TRP A 58 -7.59 -3.27 1.44
CA TRP A 58 -6.50 -4.12 0.98
C TRP A 58 -6.91 -5.59 0.87
N MET A 59 -7.63 -6.14 1.87
CA MET A 59 -8.19 -7.51 1.82
C MET A 59 -9.10 -7.71 0.60
N ILE A 60 -10.00 -6.76 0.35
CA ILE A 60 -10.91 -6.82 -0.81
C ILE A 60 -10.13 -6.73 -2.14
N SER A 61 -9.07 -5.91 -2.18
CA SER A 61 -8.25 -5.77 -3.38
C SER A 61 -7.51 -7.05 -3.75
N ILE A 62 -7.13 -7.88 -2.78
CA ILE A 62 -6.54 -9.22 -3.04
C ILE A 62 -7.58 -10.18 -3.62
N LEU A 63 -8.83 -10.07 -3.19
CA LEU A 63 -9.93 -10.91 -3.68
C LEU A 63 -10.40 -10.49 -5.08
N SER A 64 -10.19 -9.23 -5.47
CA SER A 64 -10.63 -8.73 -6.76
C SER A 64 -9.89 -9.42 -7.92
N PRO A 65 -10.60 -10.05 -8.87
CA PRO A 65 -9.98 -10.67 -10.04
C PRO A 65 -9.50 -9.65 -11.08
N THR A 66 -9.62 -8.33 -10.81
CA THR A 66 -9.19 -7.30 -11.75
C THR A 66 -7.67 -7.11 -11.66
N PRO A 67 -6.91 -7.25 -12.77
CA PRO A 67 -5.47 -7.01 -12.76
C PRO A 67 -5.19 -5.56 -12.36
N GLY A 68 -4.46 -5.37 -11.26
CA GLY A 68 -4.19 -4.05 -10.67
C GLY A 68 -5.29 -3.50 -9.75
N GLY A 69 -6.39 -4.24 -9.53
CA GLY A 69 -7.42 -3.90 -8.54
C GLY A 69 -8.16 -2.58 -8.79
N SER A 70 -8.06 -2.01 -10.00
CA SER A 70 -8.29 -0.58 -10.18
C SER A 70 -9.76 -0.17 -10.05
N GLY A 71 -10.67 -0.87 -10.72
CA GLY A 71 -12.10 -0.56 -10.65
C GLY A 71 -12.69 -0.78 -9.25
N VAL A 72 -12.32 -1.89 -8.60
CA VAL A 72 -12.83 -2.22 -7.26
C VAL A 72 -12.27 -1.30 -6.20
N ALA A 73 -10.97 -0.96 -6.26
CA ALA A 73 -10.36 -0.06 -5.28
C ALA A 73 -10.93 1.36 -5.36
N GLU A 74 -11.27 1.84 -6.55
CA GLU A 74 -11.84 3.17 -6.74
C GLU A 74 -13.29 3.26 -6.26
N LEU A 75 -14.10 2.25 -6.58
CA LEU A 75 -15.46 2.14 -6.04
C LEU A 75 -15.43 2.08 -4.50
N MET A 76 -14.56 1.25 -3.94
CA MET A 76 -14.43 1.11 -2.49
C MET A 76 -13.94 2.39 -1.84
N PHE A 77 -12.97 3.10 -2.43
CA PHE A 77 -12.52 4.40 -1.90
C PHE A 77 -13.67 5.40 -1.83
N ARG A 78 -14.47 5.48 -2.90
CA ARG A 78 -15.64 6.35 -2.94
C ARG A 78 -16.68 5.99 -1.87
N LEU A 79 -16.97 4.71 -1.69
CA LEU A 79 -17.95 4.24 -0.69
C LEU A 79 -17.43 4.39 0.75
N TYR A 80 -16.19 4.01 1.00
CA TYR A 80 -15.58 4.02 2.34
C TYR A 80 -15.18 5.41 2.82
N TYR A 81 -14.98 6.38 1.94
CA TYR A 81 -14.61 7.73 2.35
C TYR A 81 -15.65 8.79 1.99
N ALA A 82 -16.85 8.38 1.53
CA ALA A 82 -17.99 9.27 1.31
C ALA A 82 -18.32 10.11 2.56
N ASP A 83 -18.25 9.50 3.75
CA ASP A 83 -18.55 10.16 5.02
C ASP A 83 -17.52 11.25 5.39
N TYR A 84 -16.30 11.16 4.87
CA TYR A 84 -15.18 12.05 5.19
C TYR A 84 -15.03 13.20 4.18
N LEU A 85 -15.57 13.04 2.98
CA LEU A 85 -15.33 13.90 1.84
C LEU A 85 -16.63 14.61 1.43
N PRO A 86 -16.81 15.90 1.76
CA PRO A 86 -18.05 16.63 1.51
C PRO A 86 -18.31 16.87 0.01
N ASP A 87 -17.24 16.97 -0.79
CA ASP A 87 -17.31 17.27 -2.22
C ASP A 87 -16.75 16.14 -3.09
N ALA A 88 -17.48 15.79 -4.16
CA ALA A 88 -17.07 14.76 -5.12
C ALA A 88 -15.71 15.06 -5.77
N SER A 89 -15.39 16.34 -6.00
CA SER A 89 -14.11 16.77 -6.57
C SER A 89 -12.92 16.46 -5.66
N VAL A 90 -13.08 16.64 -4.34
CA VAL A 90 -12.04 16.35 -3.35
C VAL A 90 -11.83 14.85 -3.22
N SER A 91 -12.90 14.06 -3.33
CA SER A 91 -12.83 12.59 -3.30
C SER A 91 -12.02 12.01 -4.46
N ILE A 92 -12.25 12.51 -5.68
CA ILE A 92 -11.48 12.09 -6.85
C ILE A 92 -10.01 12.46 -6.70
N LEU A 93 -9.72 13.69 -6.26
CA LEU A 93 -8.35 14.15 -6.06
C LEU A 93 -7.62 13.31 -4.99
N ALA A 94 -8.27 13.03 -3.86
CA ALA A 94 -7.72 12.18 -2.81
C ALA A 94 -7.46 10.74 -3.30
N ALA A 95 -8.37 10.16 -4.08
CA ALA A 95 -8.19 8.84 -4.68
C ALA A 95 -7.01 8.80 -5.67
N MET A 96 -6.86 9.83 -6.49
CA MET A 96 -5.75 9.97 -7.43
C MET A 96 -4.41 10.14 -6.71
N LEU A 97 -4.34 10.99 -5.68
CA LEU A 97 -3.14 11.17 -4.86
C LEU A 97 -2.77 9.89 -4.12
N TRP A 98 -3.76 9.19 -3.58
CA TRP A 98 -3.54 7.90 -2.93
C TRP A 98 -2.90 6.90 -3.90
N ARG A 99 -3.42 6.77 -5.13
CA ARG A 99 -2.78 5.95 -6.18
C ARG A 99 -1.38 6.44 -6.53
N ALA A 100 -1.20 7.75 -6.64
CA ALA A 100 0.07 8.34 -7.02
C ALA A 100 1.18 8.07 -6.02
N ILE A 101 0.85 7.94 -4.73
CA ILE A 101 1.81 7.63 -3.67
C ILE A 101 1.93 6.11 -3.47
N PHE A 102 0.82 5.37 -3.51
CA PHE A 102 0.79 3.95 -3.14
C PHE A 102 1.23 3.01 -4.26
N TYR A 103 1.01 3.39 -5.53
CA TYR A 103 1.15 2.51 -6.68
C TYR A 103 2.27 2.95 -7.63
N TYR A 104 2.31 4.22 -8.03
CA TYR A 104 3.28 4.68 -9.04
C TYR A 104 4.76 4.64 -8.61
N PRO A 105 5.16 4.90 -7.35
CA PRO A 105 6.57 4.84 -6.98
C PRO A 105 7.16 3.43 -7.12
N PHE A 106 6.34 2.41 -6.84
CA PHE A 106 6.75 1.01 -7.02
C PHE A 106 6.88 0.63 -8.48
N LEU A 107 5.97 1.13 -9.34
CA LEU A 107 6.10 0.94 -10.79
C LEU A 107 7.35 1.61 -11.36
N VAL A 108 7.61 2.87 -10.99
CA VAL A 108 8.79 3.61 -11.43
C VAL A 108 10.09 2.94 -10.94
N MET A 109 10.13 2.47 -9.70
CA MET A 109 11.27 1.68 -9.23
C MET A 109 11.43 0.38 -10.02
N GLY A 110 10.33 -0.30 -10.33
CA GLY A 110 10.33 -1.49 -11.17
C GLY A 110 10.93 -1.23 -12.56
N THR A 111 10.53 -0.14 -13.23
CA THR A 111 11.04 0.20 -14.57
C THR A 111 12.51 0.62 -14.57
N ILE A 112 13.05 1.14 -13.46
CA ILE A 112 14.48 1.49 -13.36
C ILE A 112 15.34 0.27 -13.01
N VAL A 113 14.87 -0.59 -12.10
CA VAL A 113 15.63 -1.74 -11.59
C VAL A 113 15.64 -2.89 -12.59
N LEU A 114 14.50 -3.17 -13.25
CA LEU A 114 14.35 -4.32 -14.13
C LEU A 114 15.33 -4.30 -15.33
N PRO A 115 15.53 -3.19 -16.08
CA PRO A 115 16.48 -3.14 -17.19
C PRO A 115 17.93 -3.28 -16.73
N LYS A 116 18.27 -2.67 -15.59
CA LYS A 116 19.61 -2.77 -14.99
C LYS A 116 19.95 -4.21 -14.57
N TRP A 117 18.95 -4.97 -14.17
CA TRP A 117 19.12 -6.37 -13.78
C TRP A 117 19.22 -7.30 -15.00
N ILE A 118 18.37 -7.09 -16.02
CA ILE A 118 18.39 -7.87 -17.26
C ILE A 118 19.70 -7.62 -18.03
N GLY A 119 20.15 -6.36 -18.12
CA GLY A 119 21.41 -5.99 -18.77
C GLY A 119 22.67 -6.44 -18.02
N ARG A 120 22.55 -7.04 -16.84
CA ARG A 120 23.69 -7.63 -16.09
C ARG A 120 23.97 -9.08 -16.49
N LYS A 121 23.11 -9.69 -17.30
CA LYS A 121 23.23 -11.08 -17.79
C LYS A 121 23.38 -11.20 -19.31
N LEU A 122 23.45 -10.08 -20.03
CA LEU A 122 23.89 -10.01 -21.43
C LEU A 122 25.32 -9.46 -21.47
#